data_AF-A0A164JVK6-F1
#
_entry.id   AF-A0A164JVK6-F1
#
_cell.length_a   1.000
_cell.length_b   1.000
_cell.length_c   1.000
_cell.angle_alpha   90.00
_cell.angle_beta   90.00
_cell.angle_gamma   90.00
#
_symmetry.space_group_name_H-M   'P 1'
#
loop_
_entity.id
_entity.type
_entity.pdbx_description
1 polymer ?
#
loop_
_entity_poly.entity_id
_entity_poly.type
_entity_poly.pdbx_seq_one_letter_code
_entity_poly.pdbx_strand_id
1 'polypeptide(L)'
;DATPDRLWHRFAPILAARRSMRLYDPTTRKYGSAGPLTVKRPALPSAVPLFVHGRARVVALDFDTKHHSHDAVSADVTRVLAWLDECGGRAVVDKSTSGGRHVLIPLAPGKTVSADEIRPLLRLLTVRLPTLDITPMTNAKAGCITVPGSACKEGGHRELVDLDPAAAFDILTIGSDAGTLARLEALLGGIGRTPITPAEAYIRTETVTERVVGAGHDARLHPRFCRSTPPPHSVVEFARTGRLDSSRWPSRSEARQSVITHAVLGGASAADILTRAAATHWAGLRAAYAHYAEPARAIRRDADRALDWAASTLPDPVRDTGHKQKHTGGAYDPVLRSWLIHAQTWVTSEFSHRRDRWTTHAVVQALAWAAAVSGQIIEGVPTVGVGGRSLSIAAGMLPESTVWSVLERLRDMEGAPVLLIERGVGQNPDRYALVPTPAGRAASAAGPEAATEAAEVESVHPAWSVIGWRHRILYNAVSAAPEPMTPEALFTAVGIGRTSGYEALVDLRIAGLLTVENAQVSIGPVDLDDIGHRHGLTGAIRARIVRHRAERIVWREWLAAREEARTPPEPDLALFTVPGDH
;
A
#
# COMPACT_ATOMS: atom_id res chain seq x y z
N ASP A 1 -25.25 24.52 8.89
CA ASP A 1 -24.74 23.25 8.31
C ASP A 1 -24.13 22.24 9.28
N ALA A 2 -23.98 22.53 10.57
CA ALA A 2 -23.34 21.63 11.55
C ALA A 2 -24.32 20.85 12.46
N THR A 3 -25.55 20.56 12.02
CA THR A 3 -26.47 19.76 12.85
C THR A 3 -25.91 18.35 13.04
N PRO A 4 -26.14 17.69 14.19
CA PRO A 4 -25.56 16.38 14.46
C PRO A 4 -25.94 15.31 13.44
N ASP A 5 -27.15 15.38 12.89
CA ASP A 5 -27.59 14.44 11.85
C ASP A 5 -26.84 14.65 10.53
N ARG A 6 -26.54 15.91 10.17
CA ARG A 6 -25.71 16.24 8.99
C ARG A 6 -24.25 15.83 9.19
N LEU A 7 -23.70 16.06 10.39
CA LEU A 7 -22.35 15.62 10.74
C LEU A 7 -22.25 14.09 10.65
N TRP A 8 -23.17 13.36 11.27
CA TRP A 8 -23.20 11.89 11.18
C TRP A 8 -23.26 11.42 9.73
N HIS A 9 -24.21 11.95 8.97
CA HIS A 9 -24.42 11.59 7.56
C HIS A 9 -23.16 11.79 6.72
N ARG A 10 -22.41 12.87 6.98
CA ARG A 10 -21.18 13.21 6.24
C ARG A 10 -19.97 12.40 6.70
N PHE A 11 -19.76 12.24 8.00
CA PHE A 11 -18.50 11.72 8.55
C PHE A 11 -18.51 10.21 8.83
N ALA A 12 -19.65 9.61 9.16
CA ALA A 12 -19.70 8.19 9.45
C ALA A 12 -19.29 7.32 8.24
N PRO A 13 -19.73 7.58 6.99
CA PRO A 13 -19.36 6.75 5.85
C PRO A 13 -17.87 6.83 5.47
N ILE A 14 -17.22 7.98 5.64
CA ILE A 14 -15.82 8.18 5.27
C ILE A 14 -14.86 7.62 6.34
N LEU A 15 -15.21 7.74 7.62
CA LEU A 15 -14.41 7.22 8.73
C LEU A 15 -14.60 5.72 8.96
N ALA A 16 -15.76 5.17 8.62
CA ALA A 16 -16.02 3.75 8.80
C ALA A 16 -15.20 2.92 7.80
N ALA A 17 -14.29 2.08 8.31
CA ALA A 17 -13.52 1.17 7.47
C ALA A 17 -14.41 0.11 6.77
N ARG A 18 -15.55 -0.20 7.39
CA ARG A 18 -16.61 -1.09 6.89
C ARG A 18 -17.94 -0.36 6.96
N ARG A 19 -18.89 -0.65 6.07
CA ARG A 19 -20.27 -0.10 6.12
C ARG A 19 -21.10 -0.70 7.28
N SER A 20 -20.56 -0.63 8.49
CA SER A 20 -21.13 -1.14 9.73
C SER A 20 -20.84 -0.20 10.89
N MET A 21 -21.62 -0.27 11.95
CA MET A 21 -21.41 0.45 13.21
C MET A 21 -21.70 -0.47 14.40
N ARG A 22 -21.25 -0.07 15.60
CA ARG A 22 -21.60 -0.70 16.86
C ARG A 22 -22.35 0.30 17.72
N LEU A 23 -23.50 -0.12 18.24
CA LEU A 23 -24.28 0.68 19.19
C LEU A 23 -23.81 0.39 20.61
N TYR A 24 -23.75 1.43 21.43
CA TYR A 24 -23.53 1.29 22.85
C TYR A 24 -24.76 0.68 23.51
N ASP A 25 -24.53 -0.37 24.30
CA ASP A 25 -25.54 -1.00 25.14
C ASP A 25 -25.42 -0.44 26.57
N PRO A 26 -26.41 0.33 27.05
CA PRO A 26 -26.41 0.90 28.39
C PRO A 26 -26.38 -0.15 29.51
N THR A 27 -26.92 -1.35 29.26
CA THR A 27 -27.01 -2.43 30.24
C THR A 27 -25.65 -3.07 30.46
N THR A 28 -24.96 -3.45 29.38
CA THR A 28 -23.64 -4.08 29.45
C THR A 28 -22.49 -3.07 29.53
N ARG A 29 -22.79 -1.77 29.38
CA ARG A 29 -21.83 -0.65 29.32
C ARG A 29 -20.72 -0.84 28.28
N LYS A 30 -21.05 -1.50 27.18
CA LYS A 30 -20.11 -1.86 26.11
C LYS A 30 -20.73 -1.59 24.74
N TYR A 31 -19.87 -1.46 23.73
CA TYR A 31 -20.33 -1.48 22.35
C TYR A 31 -20.68 -2.92 21.94
N GLY A 32 -21.90 -3.12 21.47
CA GLY A 32 -22.44 -4.42 21.09
C GLY A 32 -21.87 -4.98 19.78
N SER A 33 -22.59 -5.94 19.21
CA SER A 33 -22.25 -6.53 17.91
C SER A 33 -22.34 -5.50 16.78
N ALA A 34 -21.62 -5.75 15.70
CA ALA A 34 -21.64 -4.88 14.52
C ALA A 34 -22.98 -5.05 13.76
N GLY A 35 -23.63 -3.94 13.47
CA GLY A 35 -24.81 -3.84 12.59
C GLY A 35 -24.53 -2.96 11.37
N PRO A 36 -25.45 -2.87 10.40
CA PRO A 36 -25.30 -2.03 9.22
C PRO A 36 -25.16 -0.55 9.58
N LEU A 37 -24.36 0.19 8.82
CA LEU A 37 -24.25 1.64 8.99
C LEU A 37 -25.55 2.31 8.52
N THR A 38 -26.09 3.22 9.32
CA THR A 38 -27.34 3.92 9.01
C THR A 38 -27.10 5.32 8.45
N VAL A 39 -27.95 5.74 7.52
CA VAL A 39 -27.95 7.10 6.97
C VAL A 39 -28.38 8.11 8.04
N LYS A 40 -29.44 7.78 8.78
CA LYS A 40 -29.91 8.56 9.94
C LYS A 40 -29.04 8.25 11.15
N ARG A 41 -28.70 9.29 11.91
CA ARG A 41 -27.97 9.16 13.16
C ARG A 41 -28.73 8.29 14.18
N PRO A 42 -28.09 7.28 14.79
CA PRO A 42 -28.68 6.54 15.90
C PRO A 42 -28.90 7.41 17.14
N ALA A 43 -29.96 7.13 17.90
CA ALA A 43 -30.21 7.81 19.18
C ALA A 43 -29.18 7.40 20.25
N LEU A 44 -28.72 6.14 20.21
CA LEU A 44 -27.67 5.64 21.10
C LEU A 44 -26.28 6.00 20.58
N PRO A 45 -25.27 6.15 21.48
CA PRO A 45 -23.89 6.33 21.06
C PRO A 45 -23.46 5.24 20.08
N SER A 46 -22.85 5.64 18.98
CA SER A 46 -22.56 4.76 17.84
C SER A 46 -21.11 4.94 17.39
N ALA A 47 -20.38 3.84 17.33
CA ALA A 47 -18.97 3.80 16.94
C ALA A 47 -18.80 3.07 15.61
N VAL A 48 -17.91 3.57 14.75
CA VAL A 48 -17.58 2.96 13.47
C VAL A 48 -16.27 2.18 13.59
N PRO A 49 -16.10 1.05 12.87
CA PRO A 49 -14.86 0.28 12.91
C PRO A 49 -13.73 1.02 12.20
N LEU A 50 -12.53 0.98 12.80
CA LEU A 50 -11.32 1.61 12.24
C LEU A 50 -10.58 0.73 11.24
N PHE A 51 -10.80 -0.60 11.29
CA PHE A 51 -10.09 -1.58 10.48
C PHE A 51 -11.02 -2.36 9.54
N VAL A 52 -10.51 -2.65 8.35
CA VAL A 52 -11.05 -3.59 7.35
C VAL A 52 -9.91 -4.47 6.85
N HIS A 53 -10.09 -5.80 6.87
CA HIS A 53 -9.02 -6.78 6.57
C HIS A 53 -7.71 -6.49 7.33
N GLY A 54 -7.81 -6.05 8.59
CA GLY A 54 -6.64 -5.73 9.42
C GLY A 54 -5.95 -4.39 9.13
N ARG A 55 -6.51 -3.57 8.24
CA ARG A 55 -5.93 -2.30 7.77
C ARG A 55 -6.82 -1.10 8.10
N ALA A 56 -6.23 -0.03 8.63
CA ALA A 56 -6.89 1.24 8.92
C ALA A 56 -6.45 2.32 7.92
N ARG A 57 -7.40 3.16 7.51
CA ARG A 57 -7.15 4.36 6.66
C ARG A 57 -7.03 5.65 7.48
N VAL A 58 -7.44 5.61 8.73
CA VAL A 58 -7.36 6.72 9.68
C VAL A 58 -6.69 6.20 10.95
N VAL A 59 -5.69 6.93 11.43
CA VAL A 59 -5.14 6.73 12.77
C VAL A 59 -5.94 7.59 13.73
N ALA A 60 -6.65 6.96 14.66
CA ALA A 60 -7.46 7.66 15.64
C ALA A 60 -6.76 7.67 16.99
N LEU A 61 -6.52 8.87 17.53
CA LEU A 61 -5.99 9.08 18.87
C LEU A 61 -7.15 9.55 19.77
N ASP A 62 -7.47 8.77 20.79
CA ASP A 62 -8.58 9.04 21.70
C ASP A 62 -8.05 9.60 23.02
N PHE A 63 -8.43 10.81 23.40
CA PHE A 63 -7.99 11.48 24.61
C PHE A 63 -9.14 11.58 25.60
N ASP A 64 -8.99 10.98 26.78
CA ASP A 64 -10.07 10.83 27.76
C ASP A 64 -9.83 11.69 29.03
N THR A 65 -10.91 12.25 29.57
CA THR A 65 -10.95 13.05 30.81
C THR A 65 -11.14 12.19 32.07
N LYS A 66 -11.31 10.87 31.95
CA LYS A 66 -11.63 9.96 33.08
C LYS A 66 -10.68 10.04 34.28
N HIS A 67 -9.39 10.29 34.03
CA HIS A 67 -8.37 10.41 35.08
C HIS A 67 -7.62 11.75 35.02
N HIS A 68 -8.07 12.69 34.18
CA HIS A 68 -7.33 13.90 33.83
C HIS A 68 -8.27 15.09 33.61
N SER A 69 -7.78 16.31 33.81
CA SER A 69 -8.60 17.52 33.60
C SER A 69 -8.84 17.80 32.10
N HIS A 70 -9.87 18.60 31.81
CA HIS A 70 -10.13 19.12 30.46
C HIS A 70 -8.92 19.90 29.90
N ASP A 71 -8.23 20.64 30.76
CA ASP A 71 -7.03 21.39 30.38
C ASP A 71 -5.88 20.46 30.02
N ALA A 72 -5.72 19.34 30.72
CA ALA A 72 -4.72 18.32 30.38
C ALA A 72 -4.99 17.69 29.01
N VAL A 73 -6.24 17.33 28.72
CA VAL A 73 -6.65 16.81 27.40
C VAL A 73 -6.40 17.86 26.31
N SER A 74 -6.76 19.12 26.57
CA SER A 74 -6.57 20.21 25.61
C SER A 74 -5.08 20.48 25.35
N ALA A 75 -4.23 20.40 26.38
CA ALA A 75 -2.78 20.53 26.25
C ALA A 75 -2.15 19.38 25.45
N ASP A 76 -2.55 18.13 25.72
CA ASP A 76 -2.06 16.97 24.97
C ASP A 76 -2.50 16.99 23.50
N VAL A 77 -3.75 17.37 23.23
CA VAL A 77 -4.26 17.55 21.86
C VAL A 77 -3.50 18.66 21.13
N THR A 78 -3.30 19.82 21.76
CA THR A 78 -2.53 20.93 21.16
C THR A 78 -1.11 20.49 20.85
N ARG A 79 -0.48 19.73 21.75
CA ARG A 79 0.88 19.22 21.58
C ARG A 79 0.98 18.26 20.39
N VAL A 80 0.08 17.28 20.26
CA VAL A 80 0.14 16.33 19.16
C VAL A 80 -0.17 16.99 17.81
N LEU A 81 -1.06 17.98 17.77
CA LEU A 81 -1.35 18.74 16.55
C LEU A 81 -0.13 19.52 16.07
N ALA A 82 0.62 20.17 16.97
CA ALA A 82 1.86 20.86 16.61
C ALA A 82 2.91 19.88 16.04
N TRP A 83 3.04 18.69 16.62
CA TRP A 83 3.94 17.66 16.07
C TRP A 83 3.48 17.13 14.71
N LEU A 84 2.17 16.97 14.52
CA LEU A 84 1.61 16.54 13.24
C LEU A 84 1.88 17.59 12.15
N ASP A 85 1.68 18.87 12.44
CA ASP A 85 1.96 19.97 11.51
C ASP A 85 3.44 19.99 11.07
N GLU A 86 4.37 19.91 12.03
CA GLU A 86 5.82 19.77 11.76
C GLU A 86 6.15 18.55 10.88
N CYS A 87 5.31 17.52 10.96
CA CYS A 87 5.45 16.28 10.22
C CYS A 87 4.60 16.22 8.94
N GLY A 88 3.96 17.30 8.50
CA GLY A 88 3.11 17.33 7.29
C GLY A 88 1.79 16.56 7.43
N GLY A 89 1.35 16.35 8.67
CA GLY A 89 0.11 15.69 9.01
C GLY A 89 -1.09 16.62 8.91
N ARG A 90 -2.25 16.04 8.62
CA ARG A 90 -3.54 16.70 8.72
C ARG A 90 -4.41 15.90 9.68
N ALA A 91 -5.25 16.59 10.44
CA ALA A 91 -6.14 15.92 11.37
C ALA A 91 -7.49 16.64 11.46
N VAL A 92 -8.53 15.88 11.75
CA VAL A 92 -9.81 16.40 12.21
C VAL A 92 -9.92 16.16 13.71
N VAL A 93 -10.31 17.18 14.45
CA VAL A 93 -10.54 17.08 15.88
C VAL A 93 -12.02 17.17 16.19
N ASP A 94 -12.49 16.27 17.05
CA ASP A 94 -13.82 16.37 17.63
C ASP A 94 -13.74 16.29 19.15
N LYS A 95 -14.80 16.74 19.82
CA LYS A 95 -14.94 16.69 21.28
C LYS A 95 -16.26 16.04 21.68
N SER A 96 -16.25 15.25 22.76
CA SER A 96 -17.45 14.78 23.45
C SER A 96 -17.97 15.83 24.43
N THR A 97 -19.17 15.62 24.94
CA THR A 97 -19.75 16.44 26.02
C THR A 97 -19.02 16.27 27.36
N SER A 98 -18.40 15.11 27.60
CA SER A 98 -17.48 14.89 28.74
C SER A 98 -16.12 15.57 28.59
N GLY A 99 -15.85 16.22 27.45
CA GLY A 99 -14.59 16.91 27.15
C GLY A 99 -13.46 16.04 26.63
N GLY A 100 -13.68 14.73 26.49
CA GLY A 100 -12.78 13.86 25.74
C GLY A 100 -12.69 14.31 24.28
N ARG A 101 -11.55 14.11 23.64
CA ARG A 101 -11.29 14.58 22.28
C ARG A 101 -10.72 13.47 21.42
N HIS A 102 -11.06 13.45 20.14
CA HIS A 102 -10.35 12.62 19.18
C HIS A 102 -9.49 13.48 18.28
N VAL A 103 -8.29 12.97 17.95
CA VAL A 103 -7.49 13.46 16.82
C VAL A 103 -7.53 12.37 15.75
N LEU A 104 -8.25 12.63 14.67
CA LEU A 104 -8.46 11.73 13.54
C LEU A 104 -7.48 12.07 12.42
N ILE A 105 -6.46 11.25 12.23
CA ILE A 105 -5.38 11.47 11.26
C ILE A 105 -5.65 10.61 10.02
N PRO A 106 -6.28 11.16 8.96
CA PRO A 106 -6.45 10.43 7.71
C PRO A 106 -5.08 10.20 7.06
N LEU A 107 -4.84 8.98 6.60
CA LEU A 107 -3.64 8.64 5.85
C LEU A 107 -3.79 9.12 4.39
N ALA A 108 -2.66 9.29 3.70
CA ALA A 108 -2.66 9.62 2.27
C ALA A 108 -3.54 8.62 1.48
N PRO A 109 -4.17 9.04 0.36
CA PRO A 109 -5.01 8.16 -0.44
C PRO A 109 -4.26 6.89 -0.85
N GLY A 110 -4.91 5.74 -0.67
CA GLY A 110 -4.30 4.42 -0.93
C GLY A 110 -3.34 3.91 0.15
N LYS A 111 -2.94 4.74 1.13
CA LYS A 111 -2.17 4.28 2.29
C LYS A 111 -3.07 3.72 3.37
N THR A 112 -2.58 2.68 4.02
CA THR A 112 -3.22 2.04 5.17
C THR A 112 -2.16 1.62 6.17
N VAL A 113 -2.57 1.37 7.41
CA VAL A 113 -1.68 0.87 8.46
C VAL A 113 -2.36 -0.28 9.22
N SER A 114 -1.61 -1.31 9.63
CA SER A 114 -2.09 -2.34 10.55
C SER A 114 -1.94 -1.93 12.02
N ALA A 115 -2.62 -2.64 12.92
CA ALA A 115 -2.49 -2.40 14.37
C ALA A 115 -1.04 -2.65 14.84
N ASP A 116 -0.41 -3.71 14.36
CA ASP A 116 0.99 -3.98 14.67
C ASP A 116 1.90 -2.95 14.06
N GLU A 117 1.53 -2.42 12.88
CA GLU A 117 2.26 -1.36 12.18
C GLU A 117 2.19 0.01 12.87
N ILE A 118 1.17 0.33 13.64
CA ILE A 118 1.09 1.63 14.33
C ILE A 118 1.57 1.55 15.78
N ARG A 119 1.63 0.35 16.37
CA ARG A 119 1.90 0.12 17.80
C ARG A 119 3.17 0.79 18.37
N PRO A 120 4.35 0.77 17.72
CA PRO A 120 5.55 1.45 18.23
C PRO A 120 5.35 2.96 18.34
N LEU A 121 4.76 3.58 17.32
CA LEU A 121 4.43 5.01 17.35
C LEU A 121 3.42 5.33 18.46
N LEU A 122 2.37 4.51 18.62
CA LEU A 122 1.40 4.67 19.71
C LEU A 122 2.07 4.61 21.08
N ARG A 123 3.03 3.68 21.29
CA ARG A 123 3.79 3.60 22.55
C ARG A 123 4.66 4.83 22.79
N LEU A 124 5.27 5.40 21.75
CA LEU A 124 6.01 6.66 21.87
C LEU A 124 5.09 7.81 22.29
N LEU A 125 3.87 7.86 21.72
CA LEU A 125 2.87 8.87 22.05
C LEU A 125 2.36 8.73 23.49
N THR A 126 2.02 7.52 23.96
CA THR A 126 1.50 7.33 25.35
C THR A 126 2.49 7.74 26.43
N VAL A 127 3.79 7.64 26.16
CA VAL A 127 4.83 8.10 27.11
C VAL A 127 4.81 9.63 27.28
N ARG A 128 4.30 10.37 26.30
CA ARG A 128 4.39 11.85 26.23
C ARG A 128 3.04 12.56 26.31
N LEU A 129 1.95 11.82 26.13
CA LEU A 129 0.57 12.28 26.13
C LEU A 129 -0.22 11.44 27.14
N PRO A 130 -0.20 11.81 28.43
CA PRO A 130 -0.79 10.99 29.49
C PRO A 130 -2.28 10.72 29.32
N THR A 131 -3.01 11.62 28.64
CA THR A 131 -4.46 11.50 28.44
C THR A 131 -4.86 10.58 27.28
N LEU A 132 -3.89 10.07 26.50
CA LEU A 132 -4.12 9.26 25.30
C LEU A 132 -4.46 7.79 25.62
N ASP A 133 -5.65 7.35 25.23
CA ASP A 133 -6.04 5.95 25.08
C ASP A 133 -5.75 5.45 23.65
N ILE A 134 -4.88 4.45 23.55
CA ILE A 134 -4.50 3.82 22.27
C ILE A 134 -5.33 2.58 21.93
N THR A 135 -6.24 2.17 22.83
CA THR A 135 -7.06 0.97 22.66
C THR A 135 -7.79 0.90 21.32
N PRO A 136 -8.39 2.00 20.78
CA PRO A 136 -9.07 1.95 19.48
C PRO A 136 -8.19 1.49 18.32
N MET A 137 -6.88 1.74 18.39
CA MET A 137 -5.92 1.45 17.32
C MET A 137 -5.06 0.19 17.56
N THR A 138 -5.23 -0.51 18.69
CA THR A 138 -4.42 -1.69 19.03
C THR A 138 -5.11 -3.04 18.76
N ASN A 139 -6.40 -3.03 18.42
CA ASN A 139 -7.17 -4.24 18.13
C ASN A 139 -7.84 -4.17 16.75
N ALA A 140 -7.28 -4.87 15.76
CA ALA A 140 -7.78 -4.86 14.39
C ALA A 140 -9.21 -5.44 14.22
N LYS A 141 -9.67 -6.31 15.13
CA LYS A 141 -11.00 -6.95 15.05
C LYS A 141 -12.09 -6.06 15.64
N ALA A 142 -11.80 -5.46 16.80
CA ALA A 142 -12.79 -4.75 17.61
C ALA A 142 -12.59 -3.23 17.68
N GLY A 143 -11.45 -2.71 17.20
CA GLY A 143 -11.12 -1.29 17.19
C GLY A 143 -12.20 -0.47 16.48
N CYS A 144 -12.82 0.44 17.22
CA CYS A 144 -13.87 1.31 16.75
C CYS A 144 -13.80 2.65 17.49
N ILE A 145 -14.37 3.68 16.88
CA ILE A 145 -14.40 5.02 17.46
C ILE A 145 -15.72 5.72 17.14
N THR A 146 -16.17 6.60 18.03
CA THR A 146 -17.28 7.51 17.74
C THR A 146 -16.81 8.63 16.81
N VAL A 147 -17.70 9.11 15.94
CA VAL A 147 -17.38 10.12 14.91
C VAL A 147 -18.12 11.43 15.15
N PRO A 148 -17.74 12.56 14.51
CA PRO A 148 -18.50 13.80 14.59
C PRO A 148 -19.99 13.58 14.32
N GLY A 149 -20.84 14.14 15.17
CA GLY A 149 -22.29 13.94 15.16
C GLY A 149 -22.80 12.77 16.00
N SER A 150 -21.97 11.79 16.37
CA SER A 150 -22.39 10.64 17.20
C SER A 150 -22.93 11.10 18.55
N ALA A 151 -23.96 10.44 19.08
CA ALA A 151 -24.45 10.72 20.44
C ALA A 151 -23.39 10.39 21.50
N CYS A 152 -23.32 11.19 22.56
CA CYS A 152 -22.43 10.93 23.71
C CYS A 152 -23.17 10.15 24.81
N LYS A 153 -22.43 9.44 25.66
CA LYS A 153 -23.01 8.61 26.75
C LYS A 153 -23.71 9.48 27.80
N GLU A 154 -23.20 10.69 28.00
CA GLU A 154 -23.67 11.70 28.95
C GLU A 154 -24.79 12.58 28.38
N GLY A 155 -25.23 12.32 27.15
CA GLY A 155 -26.13 13.18 26.40
C GLY A 155 -25.38 14.18 25.51
N GLY A 156 -26.10 14.80 24.57
CA GLY A 156 -25.51 15.61 23.51
C GLY A 156 -24.85 14.78 22.40
N HIS A 157 -23.89 15.37 21.69
CA HIS A 157 -23.23 14.74 20.55
C HIS A 157 -21.78 15.21 20.40
N ARG A 158 -21.00 14.47 19.60
CA ARG A 158 -19.64 14.88 19.27
C ARG A 158 -19.63 16.05 18.31
N GLU A 159 -18.89 17.09 18.66
CA GLU A 159 -18.79 18.33 17.89
C GLU A 159 -17.41 18.46 17.25
N LEU A 160 -17.34 18.99 16.04
CA LEU A 160 -16.07 19.38 15.43
C LEU A 160 -15.42 20.53 16.22
N VAL A 161 -14.10 20.52 16.29
CA VAL A 161 -13.29 21.56 16.94
C VAL A 161 -12.52 22.33 15.88
N ASP A 162 -12.63 23.65 15.91
CA ASP A 162 -11.85 24.62 15.11
C ASP A 162 -11.88 24.43 13.57
N LEU A 163 -12.83 23.64 13.06
CA LEU A 163 -13.04 23.37 11.64
C LEU A 163 -14.52 23.40 11.27
N ASP A 164 -14.84 23.98 10.13
CA ASP A 164 -16.15 23.81 9.53
C ASP A 164 -16.33 22.39 8.92
N PRO A 165 -17.57 21.93 8.72
CA PRO A 165 -17.82 20.58 8.22
C PRO A 165 -17.34 20.31 6.78
N ALA A 166 -17.05 21.31 5.96
CA ALA A 166 -16.51 21.14 4.61
C ALA A 166 -14.99 20.97 4.67
N ALA A 167 -14.29 21.84 5.39
CA ALA A 167 -12.84 21.75 5.60
C ALA A 167 -12.43 20.42 6.26
N ALA A 168 -13.19 19.96 7.27
CA ALA A 168 -12.96 18.66 7.89
C ALA A 168 -13.16 17.49 6.91
N PHE A 169 -14.12 17.59 5.99
CA PHE A 169 -14.36 16.57 4.97
C PHE A 169 -13.23 16.53 3.92
N ASP A 170 -12.74 17.69 3.51
CA ASP A 170 -11.60 17.81 2.60
C ASP A 170 -10.33 17.21 3.22
N ILE A 171 -10.08 17.47 4.51
CA ILE A 171 -8.96 16.85 5.23
C ILE A 171 -9.06 15.32 5.21
N LEU A 172 -10.25 14.77 5.48
CA LEU A 172 -10.47 13.31 5.47
C LEU A 172 -10.37 12.68 4.07
N THR A 173 -10.60 13.46 3.03
CA THR A 173 -10.54 13.01 1.63
C THR A 173 -9.12 13.09 1.07
N ILE A 174 -8.42 14.21 1.31
CA ILE A 174 -7.05 14.45 0.83
C ILE A 174 -6.05 13.65 1.66
N GLY A 175 -6.27 13.52 2.96
CA GLY A 175 -5.36 12.82 3.87
C GLY A 175 -4.09 13.62 4.23
N SER A 176 -3.32 13.05 5.15
CA SER A 176 -1.98 13.52 5.53
C SER A 176 -0.95 13.18 4.45
N ASP A 177 0.21 13.82 4.49
CA ASP A 177 1.33 13.40 3.64
C ASP A 177 1.73 11.93 3.94
N ALA A 178 2.13 11.19 2.91
CA ALA A 178 2.44 9.77 3.02
C ALA A 178 3.51 9.44 4.06
N GLY A 179 4.44 10.37 4.32
CA GLY A 179 5.54 10.21 5.29
C GLY A 179 5.22 10.69 6.70
N THR A 180 3.99 11.15 6.97
CA THR A 180 3.64 11.79 8.24
C THR A 180 3.94 10.90 9.44
N LEU A 181 3.49 9.63 9.43
CA LEU A 181 3.69 8.73 10.55
C LEU A 181 5.17 8.41 10.80
N ALA A 182 5.93 8.21 9.71
CA ALA A 182 7.37 7.95 9.81
C ALA A 182 8.12 9.19 10.33
N ARG A 183 7.79 10.39 9.86
CA ARG A 183 8.38 11.64 10.37
C ARG A 183 8.02 11.88 11.83
N LEU A 184 6.78 11.58 12.24
CA LEU A 184 6.37 11.66 13.64
C LEU A 184 7.15 10.68 14.51
N GLU A 185 7.37 9.45 14.07
CA GLU A 185 8.22 8.49 14.78
C GLU A 185 9.67 8.98 14.91
N ALA A 186 10.26 9.51 13.83
CA ALA A 186 11.58 10.15 13.86
C ALA A 186 11.65 11.32 14.83
N LEU A 187 10.63 12.18 14.82
CA LEU A 187 10.52 13.34 15.70
C LEU A 187 10.61 12.93 17.17
N LEU A 188 9.89 11.86 17.53
CA LEU A 188 9.83 11.32 18.87
C LEU A 188 11.07 10.48 19.25
N GLY A 189 12.03 10.29 18.34
CA GLY A 189 13.28 9.56 18.58
C GLY A 189 13.18 8.04 18.41
N GLY A 190 12.16 7.55 17.69
CA GLY A 190 12.03 6.13 17.36
C GLY A 190 13.13 5.65 16.40
N ILE A 191 13.56 4.41 16.61
CA ILE A 191 14.57 3.72 15.78
C ILE A 191 13.99 2.44 15.17
N GLY A 192 12.86 2.58 14.50
CA GLY A 192 12.32 1.53 13.65
C GLY A 192 11.91 0.26 14.34
N ARG A 193 11.67 -0.74 13.51
CA ARG A 193 11.02 -1.99 13.89
C ARG A 193 11.94 -3.15 13.61
N THR A 194 11.89 -4.12 14.49
CA THR A 194 12.48 -5.42 14.25
C THR A 194 11.56 -6.19 13.29
N PRO A 195 12.09 -6.77 12.19
CA PRO A 195 11.32 -7.67 11.33
C PRO A 195 10.90 -8.90 12.14
N ILE A 196 9.71 -9.41 11.86
CA ILE A 196 9.08 -10.50 12.62
C ILE A 196 9.22 -11.83 11.85
N THR A 197 9.41 -11.78 10.52
CA THR A 197 9.60 -12.97 9.68
C THR A 197 10.87 -12.89 8.81
N PRO A 198 11.43 -14.03 8.36
CA PRO A 198 12.55 -14.03 7.41
C PRO A 198 12.26 -13.29 6.10
N ALA A 199 11.03 -13.41 5.59
CA ALA A 199 10.61 -12.66 4.40
C ALA A 199 10.63 -11.14 4.65
N GLU A 200 10.17 -10.68 5.81
CA GLU A 200 10.25 -9.26 6.20
C GLU A 200 11.69 -8.78 6.36
N ALA A 201 12.59 -9.63 6.86
CA ALA A 201 14.02 -9.30 6.96
C ALA A 201 14.65 -9.12 5.57
N TYR A 202 14.33 -10.00 4.62
CA TYR A 202 14.77 -9.86 3.23
C TYR A 202 14.15 -8.64 2.53
N ILE A 203 12.85 -8.39 2.72
CA ILE A 203 12.18 -7.18 2.21
C ILE A 203 12.89 -5.93 2.72
N ARG A 204 13.16 -5.88 4.03
CA ARG A 204 13.88 -4.76 4.65
C ARG A 204 15.25 -4.59 4.01
N THR A 205 16.01 -5.68 3.88
CA THR A 205 17.38 -5.64 3.35
C THR A 205 17.42 -5.15 1.90
N GLU A 206 16.56 -5.70 1.03
CA GLU A 206 16.41 -5.26 -0.36
C GLU A 206 15.98 -3.80 -0.44
N THR A 207 14.99 -3.42 0.36
CA THR A 207 14.49 -2.03 0.44
C THR A 207 15.59 -1.08 0.87
N VAL A 208 16.36 -1.42 1.91
CA VAL A 208 17.48 -0.60 2.39
C VAL A 208 18.54 -0.47 1.30
N THR A 209 18.90 -1.58 0.64
CA THR A 209 19.92 -1.60 -0.42
C THR A 209 19.54 -0.69 -1.60
N GLU A 210 18.27 -0.69 -2.02
CA GLU A 210 17.80 0.18 -3.11
C GLU A 210 17.82 1.68 -2.74
N ARG A 211 17.73 1.98 -1.45
CA ARG A 211 17.50 3.34 -0.93
C ARG A 211 18.75 3.98 -0.34
N VAL A 212 19.83 3.22 -0.17
CA VAL A 212 21.12 3.72 0.30
C VAL A 212 22.09 3.85 -0.87
N VAL A 213 22.80 4.97 -0.93
CA VAL A 213 23.88 5.21 -1.90
C VAL A 213 25.19 5.46 -1.15
N GLY A 214 26.31 5.10 -1.78
CA GLY A 214 27.63 5.13 -1.14
C GLY A 214 27.91 3.88 -0.30
N ALA A 215 29.05 3.87 0.38
CA ALA A 215 29.49 2.74 1.20
C ALA A 215 30.23 3.23 2.46
N GLY A 216 30.29 2.38 3.49
CA GLY A 216 30.97 2.70 4.75
C GLY A 216 30.44 3.98 5.37
N HIS A 217 31.34 4.88 5.77
CA HIS A 217 30.98 6.14 6.44
C HIS A 217 30.31 7.18 5.53
N ASP A 218 30.38 7.00 4.21
CA ASP A 218 29.76 7.88 3.21
C ASP A 218 28.39 7.38 2.72
N ALA A 219 27.95 6.22 3.24
CA ALA A 219 26.61 5.70 3.01
C ALA A 219 25.57 6.71 3.49
N ARG A 220 24.59 7.00 2.63
CA ARG A 220 23.53 7.98 2.87
C ARG A 220 22.25 7.60 2.14
N LEU A 221 21.15 8.21 2.56
CA LEU A 221 19.86 8.01 1.92
C LEU A 221 19.90 8.57 0.49
N HIS A 222 19.34 7.83 -0.47
CA HIS A 222 19.25 8.26 -1.86
C HIS A 222 18.45 9.59 -1.92
N PRO A 223 18.90 10.61 -2.68
CA PRO A 223 18.28 11.94 -2.71
C PRO A 223 16.76 11.95 -2.90
N ARG A 224 16.22 11.01 -3.68
CA ARG A 224 14.76 10.79 -3.89
C ARG A 224 13.93 10.56 -2.61
N PHE A 225 14.55 10.13 -1.51
CA PHE A 225 13.87 9.92 -0.22
C PHE A 225 14.26 10.97 0.83
N CYS A 226 15.16 11.88 0.51
CA CYS A 226 15.53 12.95 1.41
C CYS A 226 14.35 13.92 1.58
N ARG A 227 14.17 14.42 2.79
CA ARG A 227 13.22 15.51 3.05
C ARG A 227 13.68 16.77 2.32
N SER A 228 12.71 17.54 1.81
CA SER A 228 12.94 18.90 1.33
C SER A 228 12.63 19.96 2.39
N THR A 229 11.92 19.60 3.46
CA THR A 229 11.55 20.51 4.55
C THR A 229 12.67 20.61 5.61
N PRO A 230 12.85 21.78 6.25
CA PRO A 230 13.80 21.92 7.34
C PRO A 230 13.41 21.02 8.54
N PRO A 231 14.39 20.61 9.36
CA PRO A 231 14.10 19.89 10.60
C PRO A 231 13.32 20.78 11.58
N PRO A 232 12.50 20.19 12.46
CA PRO A 232 11.77 20.93 13.46
C PRO A 232 12.65 21.79 14.36
N HIS A 233 12.14 22.94 14.78
CA HIS A 233 12.87 23.93 15.58
C HIS A 233 13.46 23.32 16.86
N SER A 234 12.69 22.48 17.57
CA SER A 234 13.14 21.80 18.79
C SER A 234 14.38 20.92 18.55
N VAL A 235 14.44 20.24 17.40
CA VAL A 235 15.57 19.38 16.99
C VAL A 235 16.82 20.25 16.75
N VAL A 236 16.66 21.36 16.04
CA VAL A 236 17.73 22.33 15.79
C VAL A 236 18.23 22.95 17.10
N GLU A 237 17.33 23.35 17.99
CA GLU A 237 17.68 23.95 19.28
C GLU A 237 18.39 22.97 20.21
N PHE A 238 17.97 21.70 20.26
CA PHE A 238 18.70 20.67 20.99
C PHE A 238 20.09 20.45 20.40
N ALA A 239 20.22 20.35 19.08
CA ALA A 239 21.52 20.21 18.42
C ALA A 239 22.46 21.36 18.80
N ARG A 240 21.95 22.59 18.82
CA ARG A 240 22.70 23.81 19.13
C ARG A 240 23.07 23.94 20.60
N THR A 241 22.12 23.76 21.50
CA THR A 241 22.25 24.13 22.93
C THR A 241 22.33 22.95 23.89
N GLY A 242 21.83 21.78 23.49
CA GLY A 242 21.67 20.62 24.37
C GLY A 242 20.51 20.77 25.35
N ARG A 243 19.68 21.81 25.21
CA ARG A 243 18.48 22.02 26.02
C ARG A 243 17.44 20.96 25.68
N LEU A 244 17.15 20.08 26.64
CA LEU A 244 16.15 19.04 26.50
C LEU A 244 14.74 19.62 26.59
N ASP A 245 13.92 19.40 25.56
CA ASP A 245 12.47 19.58 25.62
C ASP A 245 11.84 18.30 26.22
N SER A 246 11.63 18.30 27.54
CA SER A 246 11.08 17.15 28.27
C SER A 246 9.62 16.86 27.93
N SER A 247 8.91 17.81 27.30
CA SER A 247 7.56 17.56 26.79
C SER A 247 7.56 16.68 25.52
N ARG A 248 8.71 16.60 24.84
CA ARG A 248 8.89 15.90 23.57
C ARG A 248 9.80 14.67 23.70
N TRP A 249 10.87 14.74 24.48
CA TRP A 249 11.82 13.65 24.66
C TRP A 249 11.96 13.28 26.14
N PRO A 250 11.72 12.00 26.51
CA PRO A 250 11.87 11.52 27.87
C PRO A 250 13.30 11.61 28.38
N SER A 251 14.30 11.46 27.50
CA SER A 251 15.71 11.60 27.85
C SER A 251 16.52 12.28 26.75
N ARG A 252 17.77 12.61 27.09
CA ARG A 252 18.74 13.13 26.12
C ARG A 252 19.04 12.14 25.00
N SER A 253 18.88 10.84 25.21
CA SER A 253 19.16 9.84 24.16
C SER A 253 18.17 9.90 23.01
N GLU A 254 16.87 10.05 23.28
CA GLU A 254 15.86 10.26 22.23
C GLU A 254 16.07 11.60 21.51
N ALA A 255 16.46 12.64 22.24
CA ALA A 255 16.76 13.94 21.65
C ALA A 255 17.98 13.88 20.71
N ARG A 256 19.08 13.23 21.13
CA ARG A 256 20.24 12.97 20.26
C ARG A 256 19.84 12.17 19.03
N GLN A 257 19.12 11.08 19.22
CA GLN A 257 18.70 10.22 18.11
C GLN A 257 17.81 11.00 17.13
N SER A 258 16.91 11.84 17.63
CA SER A 258 16.07 12.71 16.80
C SER A 258 16.92 13.62 15.91
N VAL A 259 17.96 14.28 16.45
CA VAL A 259 18.89 15.11 15.65
C VAL A 259 19.60 14.29 14.56
N ILE A 260 20.16 13.14 14.94
CA ILE A 260 20.87 12.26 14.00
C ILE A 260 19.94 11.79 12.88
N THR A 261 18.76 11.28 13.23
CA THR A 261 17.73 10.86 12.28
C THR A 261 17.29 12.03 11.38
N HIS A 262 17.21 13.25 11.92
CA HIS A 262 16.86 14.41 11.12
C HIS A 262 17.93 14.81 10.10
N ALA A 263 19.21 14.67 10.46
CA ALA A 263 20.32 14.89 9.54
C ALA A 263 20.37 13.84 8.43
N VAL A 264 20.18 12.56 8.76
CA VAL A 264 20.09 11.45 7.79
C VAL A 264 18.93 11.65 6.83
N LEU A 265 17.75 12.04 7.34
CA LEU A 265 16.60 12.35 6.50
C LEU A 265 16.85 13.55 5.57
N GLY A 266 17.80 14.44 5.91
CA GLY A 266 18.28 15.51 5.03
C GLY A 266 19.40 15.08 4.07
N GLY A 267 19.77 13.80 4.04
CA GLY A 267 20.79 13.24 3.14
C GLY A 267 22.22 13.22 3.68
N ALA A 268 22.44 13.52 4.96
CA ALA A 268 23.78 13.49 5.56
C ALA A 268 24.27 12.05 5.78
N SER A 269 25.55 11.80 5.49
CA SER A 269 26.26 10.57 5.86
C SER A 269 26.73 10.60 7.32
N ALA A 270 27.24 9.48 7.84
CA ALA A 270 27.88 9.44 9.15
C ALA A 270 29.12 10.36 9.21
N ALA A 271 29.88 10.46 8.12
CA ALA A 271 31.02 11.39 8.01
C ALA A 271 30.58 12.86 8.05
N ASP A 272 29.49 13.21 7.36
CA ASP A 272 28.92 14.57 7.40
C ASP A 272 28.47 14.95 8.81
N ILE A 273 27.80 14.02 9.50
CA ILE A 273 27.29 14.21 10.87
C ILE A 273 28.45 14.42 11.85
N LEU A 274 29.54 13.67 11.74
CA LEU A 274 30.74 13.88 12.55
C LEU A 274 31.37 15.25 12.30
N THR A 275 31.44 15.67 11.04
CA THR A 275 31.95 16.99 10.65
C THR A 275 31.08 18.10 11.26
N ARG A 276 29.75 17.98 11.16
CA ARG A 276 28.80 18.92 11.78
C ARG A 276 28.93 18.94 13.29
N ALA A 277 29.11 17.79 13.94
CA ALA A 277 29.28 17.71 15.40
C ALA A 277 30.52 18.47 15.91
N ALA A 278 31.53 18.69 15.07
CA ALA A 278 32.68 19.53 15.41
C ALA A 278 32.36 21.04 15.36
N ALA A 279 31.31 21.45 14.62
CA ALA A 279 30.94 22.84 14.47
C ALA A 279 30.26 23.42 15.72
N THR A 280 30.26 24.76 15.82
CA THR A 280 29.67 25.50 16.94
C THR A 280 28.15 25.35 17.01
N HIS A 281 27.48 25.32 15.87
CA HIS A 281 26.02 25.20 15.78
C HIS A 281 25.49 23.83 16.22
N TRP A 282 26.36 22.83 16.48
CA TRP A 282 26.02 21.51 17.02
C TRP A 282 26.67 21.24 18.39
N ALA A 283 27.05 22.30 19.12
CA ALA A 283 27.70 22.17 20.43
C ALA A 283 26.87 21.37 21.44
N GLY A 284 25.55 21.55 21.43
CA GLY A 284 24.61 20.79 22.24
C GLY A 284 24.65 19.30 21.98
N LEU A 285 24.64 18.89 20.71
CA LEU A 285 24.74 17.48 20.32
C LEU A 285 26.08 16.90 20.77
N ARG A 286 27.19 17.61 20.51
CA ARG A 286 28.53 17.19 20.91
C ARG A 286 28.63 16.96 22.41
N ALA A 287 28.13 17.89 23.22
CA ALA A 287 28.08 17.76 24.67
C ALA A 287 27.24 16.54 25.11
N ALA A 288 26.17 16.23 24.38
CA ALA A 288 25.31 15.08 24.68
C ALA A 288 25.98 13.71 24.38
N TYR A 289 27.07 13.66 23.61
CA TYR A 289 27.89 12.46 23.40
C TYR A 289 29.17 12.43 24.24
N ALA A 290 29.48 13.50 24.98
CA ALA A 290 30.76 13.64 25.70
C ALA A 290 30.97 12.60 26.82
N HIS A 291 29.90 11.94 27.28
CA HIS A 291 30.00 10.87 28.29
C HIS A 291 30.47 9.53 27.72
N TYR A 292 30.53 9.35 26.40
CA TYR A 292 31.08 8.14 25.80
C TYR A 292 32.60 8.22 25.71
N ALA A 293 33.29 7.09 25.97
CA ALA A 293 34.74 6.99 25.78
C ALA A 293 35.16 7.21 24.32
N GLU A 294 34.33 6.77 23.37
CA GLU A 294 34.52 6.99 21.92
C GLU A 294 33.29 7.71 21.32
N PRO A 295 33.15 9.04 21.46
CA PRO A 295 32.00 9.78 20.97
C PRO A 295 31.75 9.60 19.47
N ALA A 296 32.82 9.55 18.67
CA ALA A 296 32.72 9.38 17.22
C ALA A 296 32.12 8.01 16.85
N ARG A 297 32.48 6.95 17.57
CA ARG A 297 31.93 5.60 17.36
C ARG A 297 30.45 5.53 17.75
N ALA A 298 30.06 6.21 18.82
CA ALA A 298 28.66 6.30 19.24
C ALA A 298 27.80 7.05 18.20
N ILE A 299 28.30 8.18 17.68
CA ILE A 299 27.62 8.94 16.61
C ILE A 299 27.45 8.10 15.36
N ARG A 300 28.49 7.37 14.90
CA ARG A 300 28.39 6.48 13.74
C ARG A 300 27.33 5.42 13.94
N ARG A 301 27.32 4.75 15.10
CA ARG A 301 26.31 3.74 15.42
C ARG A 301 24.88 4.28 15.37
N ASP A 302 24.66 5.47 15.93
CA ASP A 302 23.33 6.10 15.94
C ASP A 302 22.94 6.60 14.52
N ALA A 303 23.92 7.01 13.70
CA ALA A 303 23.73 7.36 12.29
C ALA A 303 23.39 6.15 11.42
N ASP A 304 24.08 5.02 11.62
CA ASP A 304 23.80 3.77 10.90
C ASP A 304 22.39 3.27 11.21
N ARG A 305 21.98 3.31 12.49
CA ARG A 305 20.61 2.99 12.90
C ARG A 305 19.58 3.93 12.30
N ALA A 306 19.88 5.23 12.26
CA ALA A 306 19.01 6.22 11.63
C ALA A 306 18.88 6.00 10.12
N LEU A 307 19.97 5.64 9.44
CA LEU A 307 20.00 5.37 8.00
C LEU A 307 19.21 4.11 7.67
N ASP A 308 19.46 3.01 8.38
CA ASP A 308 18.71 1.77 8.23
C ASP A 308 17.22 1.97 8.54
N TRP A 309 16.89 2.71 9.60
CA TRP A 309 15.50 3.09 9.90
C TRP A 309 14.87 3.91 8.76
N ALA A 310 15.53 4.97 8.30
CA ALA A 310 15.01 5.85 7.25
C ALA A 310 14.82 5.07 5.94
N ALA A 311 15.82 4.29 5.54
CA ALA A 311 15.77 3.49 4.34
C ALA A 311 14.69 2.40 4.42
N SER A 312 14.45 1.79 5.59
CA SER A 312 13.41 0.76 5.75
C SER A 312 11.98 1.29 5.96
N THR A 313 11.82 2.48 6.53
CA THR A 313 10.52 2.94 7.05
C THR A 313 9.88 4.05 6.22
N LEU A 314 10.66 4.82 5.47
CA LEU A 314 10.10 5.89 4.67
C LEU A 314 9.19 5.35 3.56
N PRO A 315 8.07 6.03 3.27
CA PRO A 315 7.24 5.69 2.13
C PRO A 315 7.98 6.01 0.82
N ASP A 316 7.61 5.32 -0.25
CA ASP A 316 7.98 5.78 -1.58
C ASP A 316 7.37 7.15 -1.86
N PRO A 317 8.13 8.08 -2.47
CA PRO A 317 7.58 9.36 -2.90
C PRO A 317 6.43 9.15 -3.88
N VAL A 318 5.35 9.90 -3.70
CA VAL A 318 4.16 9.85 -4.57
C VAL A 318 4.49 10.34 -5.99
N ARG A 319 5.49 11.21 -6.11
CA ARG A 319 6.05 11.67 -7.38
C ARG A 319 7.36 10.95 -7.63
N ASP A 320 7.28 9.79 -8.24
CA ASP A 320 8.45 9.22 -8.88
C ASP A 320 8.64 9.92 -10.22
N THR A 321 9.50 10.94 -10.25
CA THR A 321 9.96 11.56 -11.50
C THR A 321 11.00 10.69 -12.22
N GLY A 322 11.34 9.52 -11.66
CA GLY A 322 12.11 8.52 -12.37
C GLY A 322 11.34 8.10 -13.62
N HIS A 323 11.96 8.29 -14.78
CA HIS A 323 11.47 7.76 -16.04
C HIS A 323 11.06 6.31 -15.85
N LYS A 324 9.87 5.94 -16.36
CA LYS A 324 9.46 4.55 -16.50
C LYS A 324 10.67 3.80 -17.05
N GLN A 325 11.21 2.88 -16.27
CA GLN A 325 11.83 1.70 -16.87
C GLN A 325 10.68 1.07 -17.62
N LYS A 326 10.49 1.43 -18.91
CA LYS A 326 9.71 0.63 -19.83
C LYS A 326 10.40 -0.73 -19.73
N HIS A 327 9.81 -1.65 -18.96
CA HIS A 327 10.15 -3.05 -19.12
C HIS A 327 9.96 -3.28 -20.61
N THR A 328 11.10 -3.47 -21.28
CA THR A 328 11.23 -3.64 -22.72
C THR A 328 10.01 -4.35 -23.26
N GLY A 329 9.35 -3.69 -24.21
CA GLY A 329 8.03 -4.04 -24.69
C GLY A 329 7.85 -5.52 -24.99
N GLY A 330 6.60 -6.00 -24.84
CA GLY A 330 6.20 -7.28 -25.38
C GLY A 330 6.64 -7.38 -26.85
N ALA A 331 7.23 -8.50 -27.22
CA ALA A 331 7.65 -8.69 -28.60
C ALA A 331 6.47 -8.51 -29.56
N TYR A 332 6.76 -7.94 -30.73
CA TYR A 332 5.84 -7.92 -31.87
C TYR A 332 5.67 -9.34 -32.40
N ASP A 333 4.74 -10.08 -31.81
CA ASP A 333 4.45 -11.45 -32.22
C ASP A 333 2.99 -11.59 -32.68
N PRO A 334 2.76 -11.73 -34.00
CA PRO A 334 1.42 -11.91 -34.57
C PRO A 334 0.67 -13.12 -34.00
N VAL A 335 1.37 -14.19 -33.62
CA VAL A 335 0.78 -15.42 -33.06
C VAL A 335 0.19 -15.13 -31.68
N LEU A 336 0.94 -14.42 -30.83
CA LEU A 336 0.46 -14.02 -29.50
C LEU A 336 -0.70 -13.05 -29.58
N ARG A 337 -0.71 -12.12 -30.55
CA ARG A 337 -1.83 -11.19 -30.75
C ARG A 337 -3.10 -11.92 -31.20
N SER A 338 -2.99 -12.79 -32.20
CA SER A 338 -4.11 -13.63 -32.65
C SER A 338 -4.64 -14.47 -31.49
N TRP A 339 -3.75 -15.13 -30.74
CA TRP A 339 -4.14 -15.89 -29.55
C TRP A 339 -4.90 -15.01 -28.54
N LEU A 340 -4.39 -13.82 -28.22
CA LEU A 340 -5.01 -12.94 -27.24
C LEU A 340 -6.42 -12.51 -27.67
N ILE A 341 -6.61 -12.16 -28.94
CA ILE A 341 -7.92 -11.79 -29.49
C ILE A 341 -8.89 -12.97 -29.34
N HIS A 342 -8.51 -14.16 -29.80
CA HIS A 342 -9.36 -15.34 -29.71
C HIS A 342 -9.66 -15.75 -28.26
N ALA A 343 -8.67 -15.64 -27.37
CA ALA A 343 -8.84 -15.91 -25.95
C ALA A 343 -9.79 -14.90 -25.29
N GLN A 344 -9.70 -13.61 -25.63
CA GLN A 344 -10.63 -12.59 -25.12
C GLN A 344 -12.06 -12.80 -25.63
N THR A 345 -12.24 -13.17 -26.89
CA THR A 345 -13.55 -13.51 -27.44
C THR A 345 -14.15 -14.72 -26.72
N TRP A 346 -13.37 -15.77 -26.51
CA TRP A 346 -13.80 -16.96 -25.77
C TRP A 346 -14.16 -16.64 -24.31
N VAL A 347 -13.38 -15.81 -23.62
CA VAL A 347 -13.74 -15.36 -22.26
C VAL A 347 -15.06 -14.59 -22.28
N THR A 348 -15.31 -13.75 -23.29
CA THR A 348 -16.57 -13.01 -23.41
C THR A 348 -17.78 -13.93 -23.56
N SER A 349 -17.68 -14.99 -24.36
CA SER A 349 -18.78 -15.94 -24.55
C SER A 349 -19.00 -16.80 -23.30
N GLU A 350 -17.95 -17.48 -22.82
CA GLU A 350 -18.05 -18.47 -21.74
C GLU A 350 -18.34 -17.84 -20.36
N PHE A 351 -17.89 -16.61 -20.12
CA PHE A 351 -18.07 -15.92 -18.84
C PHE A 351 -19.15 -14.84 -18.87
N SER A 352 -20.00 -14.81 -19.90
CA SER A 352 -21.06 -13.79 -20.10
C SER A 352 -21.93 -13.55 -18.84
N HIS A 353 -22.24 -14.60 -18.08
CA HIS A 353 -23.06 -14.54 -16.86
C HIS A 353 -22.26 -14.59 -15.55
N ARG A 354 -20.92 -14.56 -15.62
CA ARG A 354 -20.07 -14.69 -14.43
C ARG A 354 -19.47 -13.36 -13.99
N ARG A 355 -19.43 -13.16 -12.68
CA ARG A 355 -18.87 -11.95 -12.06
C ARG A 355 -17.35 -11.81 -12.22
N ASP A 356 -16.65 -12.93 -12.40
CA ASP A 356 -15.20 -12.99 -12.55
C ASP A 356 -14.71 -12.86 -14.01
N ARG A 357 -15.61 -12.66 -14.98
CA ARG A 357 -15.29 -12.37 -16.40
C ARG A 357 -14.17 -11.36 -16.54
N TRP A 358 -14.27 -10.25 -15.82
CA TRP A 358 -13.34 -9.11 -15.91
C TRP A 358 -11.94 -9.45 -15.41
N THR A 359 -11.86 -10.23 -14.33
CA THR A 359 -10.56 -10.71 -13.82
C THR A 359 -9.95 -11.76 -14.74
N THR A 360 -10.77 -12.59 -15.39
CA THR A 360 -10.31 -13.56 -16.39
C THR A 360 -9.70 -12.87 -17.60
N HIS A 361 -10.33 -11.81 -18.13
CA HIS A 361 -9.74 -10.98 -19.19
C HIS A 361 -8.37 -10.38 -18.80
N ALA A 362 -8.19 -10.00 -17.54
CA ALA A 362 -6.92 -9.48 -17.06
C ALA A 362 -5.83 -10.55 -16.98
N VAL A 363 -6.16 -11.76 -16.52
CA VAL A 363 -5.21 -12.89 -16.45
C VAL A 363 -4.81 -13.39 -17.83
N VAL A 364 -5.75 -13.49 -18.78
CA VAL A 364 -5.45 -13.91 -20.16
C VAL A 364 -4.50 -12.91 -20.85
N GLN A 365 -4.73 -11.60 -20.68
CA GLN A 365 -3.81 -10.59 -21.19
C GLN A 365 -2.43 -10.67 -20.51
N ALA A 366 -2.39 -10.89 -19.20
CA ALA A 366 -1.14 -11.07 -18.47
C ALA A 366 -0.35 -12.31 -18.92
N LEU A 367 -1.04 -13.40 -19.31
CA LEU A 367 -0.42 -14.58 -19.90
C LEU A 367 0.18 -14.29 -21.27
N ALA A 368 -0.55 -13.57 -22.15
CA ALA A 368 -0.02 -13.14 -23.45
C ALA A 368 1.25 -12.30 -23.27
N TRP A 369 1.20 -11.32 -22.35
CA TRP A 369 2.35 -10.47 -22.04
C TRP A 369 3.52 -11.28 -21.46
N ALA A 370 3.28 -12.21 -20.54
CA ALA A 370 4.33 -13.06 -19.98
C ALA A 370 4.98 -13.96 -21.03
N ALA A 371 4.18 -14.47 -21.98
CA ALA A 371 4.70 -15.23 -23.12
C ALA A 371 5.49 -14.34 -24.08
N ALA A 372 5.08 -13.08 -24.29
CA ALA A 372 5.81 -12.13 -25.13
C ALA A 372 7.17 -11.73 -24.54
N VAL A 373 7.29 -11.67 -23.21
CA VAL A 373 8.52 -11.21 -22.52
C VAL A 373 9.45 -12.36 -22.16
N SER A 374 8.92 -13.55 -21.84
CA SER A 374 9.71 -14.69 -21.32
C SER A 374 9.34 -16.05 -21.90
N GLY A 375 8.41 -16.09 -22.86
CA GLY A 375 7.95 -17.32 -23.49
C GLY A 375 8.80 -17.75 -24.68
N GLN A 376 8.39 -18.87 -25.27
CA GLN A 376 8.99 -19.46 -26.47
C GLN A 376 7.86 -19.98 -27.37
N ILE A 377 8.01 -19.86 -28.68
CA ILE A 377 7.08 -20.50 -29.63
C ILE A 377 7.64 -21.87 -30.01
N ILE A 378 6.86 -22.91 -29.72
CA ILE A 378 7.17 -24.30 -30.08
C ILE A 378 6.13 -24.76 -31.09
N GLU A 379 6.56 -25.09 -32.30
CA GLU A 379 5.66 -25.55 -33.39
C GLU A 379 4.47 -24.60 -33.63
N GLY A 380 4.70 -23.29 -33.57
CA GLY A 380 3.66 -22.27 -33.76
C GLY A 380 2.75 -22.05 -32.54
N VAL A 381 2.98 -22.74 -31.42
CA VAL A 381 2.24 -22.56 -30.17
C VAL A 381 3.09 -21.79 -29.16
N PRO A 382 2.64 -20.62 -28.69
CA PRO A 382 3.35 -19.90 -27.63
C PRO A 382 3.30 -20.68 -26.31
N THR A 383 4.45 -20.82 -25.66
CA THR A 383 4.62 -21.52 -24.38
C THR A 383 5.31 -20.62 -23.38
N VAL A 384 4.88 -20.65 -22.12
CA VAL A 384 5.43 -19.79 -21.07
C VAL A 384 5.47 -20.50 -19.73
N GLY A 385 6.63 -20.45 -19.05
CA GLY A 385 6.77 -20.83 -17.65
C GLY A 385 6.59 -19.61 -16.77
N VAL A 386 5.46 -19.50 -16.05
CA VAL A 386 5.16 -18.28 -15.29
C VAL A 386 4.52 -18.56 -13.94
N GLY A 387 5.07 -17.94 -12.90
CA GLY A 387 4.51 -18.01 -11.56
C GLY A 387 3.37 -17.00 -11.36
N GLY A 388 2.32 -17.39 -10.63
CA GLY A 388 1.15 -16.53 -10.39
C GLY A 388 1.46 -15.19 -9.68
N ARG A 389 2.57 -15.10 -8.94
CA ARG A 389 3.06 -13.83 -8.36
C ARG A 389 3.44 -12.80 -9.43
N SER A 390 4.14 -13.23 -10.49
CA SER A 390 4.51 -12.35 -11.60
C SER A 390 3.27 -11.97 -12.42
N LEU A 391 2.37 -12.92 -12.67
CA LEU A 391 1.09 -12.67 -13.34
C LEU A 391 0.19 -11.71 -12.56
N SER A 392 0.21 -11.74 -11.23
CA SER A 392 -0.52 -10.76 -10.39
C SER A 392 -0.13 -9.33 -10.70
N ILE A 393 1.16 -9.05 -10.91
CA ILE A 393 1.64 -7.71 -11.29
C ILE A 393 1.18 -7.40 -12.71
N ALA A 394 1.43 -8.29 -13.66
CA ALA A 394 1.09 -8.12 -15.07
C ALA A 394 -0.43 -8.04 -15.35
N ALA A 395 -1.27 -8.59 -14.47
CA ALA A 395 -2.72 -8.52 -14.53
C ALA A 395 -3.29 -7.25 -13.83
N GLY A 396 -2.46 -6.22 -13.67
CA GLY A 396 -2.86 -4.93 -13.13
C GLY A 396 -3.02 -4.97 -11.62
N MET A 397 -2.10 -5.64 -10.93
CA MET A 397 -2.09 -5.79 -9.46
C MET A 397 -3.25 -6.62 -8.87
N LEU A 398 -3.85 -7.53 -9.66
CA LEU A 398 -4.83 -8.49 -9.14
C LEU A 398 -4.27 -9.27 -7.93
N PRO A 399 -5.09 -9.65 -6.94
CA PRO A 399 -4.63 -10.51 -5.85
C PRO A 399 -4.07 -11.84 -6.39
N GLU A 400 -2.99 -12.33 -5.80
CA GLU A 400 -2.34 -13.58 -6.25
C GLU A 400 -3.31 -14.77 -6.19
N SER A 401 -4.11 -14.84 -5.13
CA SER A 401 -5.15 -15.86 -4.99
C SER A 401 -6.18 -15.81 -6.10
N THR A 402 -6.57 -14.61 -6.54
CA THR A 402 -7.47 -14.44 -7.69
C THR A 402 -6.84 -14.94 -8.97
N VAL A 403 -5.55 -14.63 -9.21
CA VAL A 403 -4.82 -15.15 -10.38
C VAL A 403 -4.76 -16.68 -10.34
N TRP A 404 -4.40 -17.28 -9.20
CA TRP A 404 -4.34 -18.73 -9.04
C TRP A 404 -5.69 -19.39 -9.30
N SER A 405 -6.78 -18.88 -8.71
CA SER A 405 -8.12 -19.43 -8.92
C SER A 405 -8.60 -19.28 -10.38
N VAL A 406 -8.19 -18.22 -11.09
CA VAL A 406 -8.51 -18.06 -12.52
C VAL A 406 -7.71 -19.05 -13.37
N LEU A 407 -6.40 -19.20 -13.12
CA LEU A 407 -5.55 -20.15 -13.85
C LEU A 407 -5.98 -21.60 -13.66
N GLU A 408 -6.26 -21.99 -12.41
CA GLU A 408 -6.79 -23.31 -12.07
C GLU A 408 -8.06 -23.60 -12.87
N ARG A 409 -9.00 -22.64 -12.88
CA ARG A 409 -10.23 -22.81 -13.63
C ARG A 409 -10.01 -22.87 -15.14
N LEU A 410 -9.17 -22.00 -15.70
CA LEU A 410 -8.86 -22.03 -17.13
C LEU A 410 -8.27 -23.38 -17.53
N ARG A 411 -7.38 -23.95 -16.72
CA ARG A 411 -6.80 -25.27 -16.96
C ARG A 411 -7.84 -26.39 -16.95
N ASP A 412 -8.82 -26.29 -16.06
CA ASP A 412 -9.77 -27.38 -15.82
C ASP A 412 -11.02 -27.28 -16.74
N MET A 413 -11.15 -26.24 -17.55
CA MET A 413 -12.26 -26.06 -18.50
C MET A 413 -11.90 -26.56 -19.90
N GLU A 414 -12.81 -27.33 -20.48
CA GLU A 414 -12.71 -27.77 -21.87
C GLU A 414 -12.79 -26.57 -22.84
N GLY A 415 -11.96 -26.60 -23.89
CA GLY A 415 -11.93 -25.54 -24.91
C GLY A 415 -11.23 -24.24 -24.47
N ALA A 416 -10.73 -24.17 -23.24
CA ALA A 416 -10.01 -23.00 -22.76
C ALA A 416 -8.73 -22.74 -23.57
N PRO A 417 -8.33 -21.45 -23.73
CA PRO A 417 -7.17 -21.06 -24.53
C PRO A 417 -5.82 -21.40 -23.87
N VAL A 418 -5.80 -22.18 -22.78
CA VAL A 418 -4.61 -22.45 -21.97
C VAL A 418 -4.56 -23.95 -21.64
N LEU A 419 -3.41 -24.57 -21.89
CA LEU A 419 -3.13 -25.95 -21.53
C LEU A 419 -1.93 -25.99 -20.57
N LEU A 420 -2.06 -26.68 -19.44
CA LEU A 420 -0.92 -26.96 -18.56
C LEU A 420 -0.08 -28.08 -19.17
N ILE A 421 1.13 -27.77 -19.61
CA ILE A 421 2.05 -28.75 -20.22
C ILE A 421 3.03 -29.35 -19.21
N GLU A 422 3.36 -28.60 -18.15
CA GLU A 422 4.26 -29.07 -17.09
C GLU A 422 3.83 -28.48 -15.75
N ARG A 423 3.70 -29.34 -14.74
CA ARG A 423 3.46 -28.89 -13.36
C ARG A 423 4.75 -28.35 -12.76
N GLY A 424 4.66 -27.20 -12.11
CA GLY A 424 5.77 -26.59 -11.39
C GLY A 424 6.26 -27.48 -10.25
N VAL A 425 7.57 -27.68 -10.18
CA VAL A 425 8.24 -28.44 -9.12
C VAL A 425 9.45 -27.65 -8.62
N GLY A 426 9.59 -27.58 -7.29
CA GLY A 426 10.72 -26.90 -6.64
C GLY A 426 10.76 -25.41 -7.00
N GLN A 427 11.77 -25.01 -7.79
CA GLN A 427 11.95 -23.63 -8.25
C GLN A 427 11.25 -23.34 -9.60
N ASN A 428 10.83 -24.37 -10.32
CA ASN A 428 10.25 -24.25 -11.65
C ASN A 428 8.76 -23.91 -11.55
N PRO A 429 8.27 -22.89 -12.28
CA PRO A 429 6.85 -22.56 -12.32
C PRO A 429 6.06 -23.57 -13.16
N ASP A 430 4.73 -23.51 -13.05
CA ASP A 430 3.85 -24.14 -14.04
C ASP A 430 4.17 -23.60 -15.44
N ARG A 431 4.21 -24.50 -16.42
CA ARG A 431 4.42 -24.16 -17.82
C ARG A 431 3.12 -24.38 -18.60
N TYR A 432 2.72 -23.34 -19.31
CA TYR A 432 1.48 -23.31 -20.06
C TYR A 432 1.74 -23.19 -21.56
N ALA A 433 0.97 -23.92 -22.36
CA ALA A 433 0.82 -23.68 -23.78
C ALA A 433 -0.43 -22.82 -24.03
N LEU A 434 -0.27 -21.77 -24.81
CA LEU A 434 -1.32 -20.83 -25.21
C LEU A 434 -1.96 -21.34 -26.49
N VAL A 435 -2.98 -22.19 -26.34
CA VAL A 435 -3.58 -22.94 -27.44
C VAL A 435 -4.71 -22.15 -28.13
N PRO A 436 -4.91 -22.31 -29.45
CA PRO A 436 -6.05 -21.73 -30.14
C PRO A 436 -7.38 -22.30 -29.61
N THR A 437 -8.35 -21.41 -29.38
CA THR A 437 -9.73 -21.79 -29.03
C THR A 437 -10.43 -22.47 -30.21
N PRO A 438 -11.55 -23.20 -30.01
CA PRO A 438 -12.29 -23.82 -31.12
C PRO A 438 -12.66 -22.82 -32.23
N ALA A 439 -13.10 -21.62 -31.85
CA ALA A 439 -13.37 -20.52 -32.79
C ALA A 439 -12.09 -20.00 -33.47
N GLY A 440 -10.97 -19.90 -32.73
CA GLY A 440 -9.67 -19.51 -33.29
C GLY A 440 -9.12 -20.53 -34.30
N ARG A 441 -9.37 -21.83 -34.10
CA ARG A 441 -9.01 -22.88 -35.06
C ARG A 441 -9.81 -22.76 -36.35
N ALA A 442 -11.11 -22.48 -36.26
CA ALA A 442 -11.96 -22.24 -37.42
C ALA A 442 -11.56 -20.97 -38.19
N ALA A 443 -11.22 -19.89 -37.49
CA ALA A 443 -10.74 -18.64 -38.09
C ALA A 443 -9.36 -18.80 -38.76
N SER A 444 -8.43 -19.52 -38.12
CA SER A 444 -7.09 -19.79 -38.69
C SER A 444 -7.17 -20.62 -39.98
N ALA A 445 -8.19 -21.47 -40.12
CA ALA A 445 -8.44 -22.24 -41.34
C ALA A 445 -9.03 -21.40 -42.50
N ALA A 446 -9.58 -20.21 -42.20
CA ALA A 446 -10.20 -19.31 -43.18
C ALA A 446 -9.20 -18.36 -43.89
N GLY A 447 -7.91 -18.42 -43.54
CA GLY A 447 -6.85 -17.56 -44.09
C GLY A 447 -6.57 -16.31 -43.22
N PRO A 448 -5.42 -15.64 -43.41
CA PRO A 448 -5.00 -14.54 -42.54
C PRO A 448 -5.92 -13.32 -42.72
N GLU A 449 -6.62 -12.93 -41.66
CA GLU A 449 -7.32 -11.64 -41.60
C GLU A 449 -6.33 -10.49 -41.82
N ALA A 450 -6.73 -9.51 -42.63
CA ALA A 450 -5.93 -8.33 -42.96
C ALA A 450 -5.44 -7.65 -41.67
N ALA A 451 -4.12 -7.53 -41.55
CA ALA A 451 -3.42 -7.00 -40.40
C ALA A 451 -3.94 -5.61 -40.03
N THR A 452 -4.80 -5.55 -39.00
CA THR A 452 -5.19 -4.31 -38.34
C THR A 452 -3.97 -3.78 -37.59
N GLU A 453 -3.73 -2.46 -37.68
CA GLU A 453 -2.49 -1.79 -37.31
C GLU A 453 -1.80 -2.31 -36.04
N ALA A 454 -0.48 -2.39 -36.17
CA ALA A 454 0.54 -2.86 -35.25
C ALA A 454 0.38 -2.30 -33.82
N ALA A 455 -0.08 -3.14 -32.87
CA ALA A 455 -0.12 -2.81 -31.45
C ALA A 455 0.54 -3.93 -30.63
N GLU A 456 1.37 -3.54 -29.67
CA GLU A 456 2.14 -4.42 -28.79
C GLU A 456 1.24 -5.18 -27.80
N VAL A 457 1.62 -6.39 -27.39
CA VAL A 457 0.93 -7.08 -26.30
C VAL A 457 1.38 -6.48 -24.97
N GLU A 458 0.61 -5.54 -24.44
CA GLU A 458 0.91 -4.88 -23.18
C GLU A 458 0.34 -5.61 -21.95
N SER A 459 1.00 -5.43 -20.81
CA SER A 459 0.45 -5.81 -19.50
C SER A 459 -0.76 -4.96 -19.13
N VAL A 460 -1.56 -5.43 -18.18
CA VAL A 460 -2.73 -4.68 -17.70
C VAL A 460 -2.27 -3.54 -16.80
N HIS A 461 -2.72 -2.32 -17.11
CA HIS A 461 -2.37 -1.15 -16.31
C HIS A 461 -2.80 -1.28 -14.83
N PRO A 462 -1.94 -0.96 -13.84
CA PRO A 462 -2.25 -1.10 -12.42
C PRO A 462 -3.40 -0.20 -11.94
N ALA A 463 -3.70 0.90 -12.63
CA ALA A 463 -4.83 1.80 -12.27
C ALA A 463 -6.17 1.05 -12.16
N TRP A 464 -6.33 -0.05 -12.89
CA TRP A 464 -7.53 -0.90 -12.80
C TRP A 464 -7.70 -1.56 -11.42
N SER A 465 -6.67 -1.65 -10.59
CA SER A 465 -6.82 -2.09 -9.19
C SER A 465 -7.51 -1.05 -8.29
N VAL A 466 -7.53 0.21 -8.71
CA VAL A 466 -8.18 1.32 -8.00
C VAL A 466 -9.58 1.55 -8.55
N ILE A 467 -9.68 1.67 -9.87
CA ILE A 467 -10.94 1.98 -10.58
C ILE A 467 -11.85 0.74 -10.61
N GLY A 468 -11.26 -0.45 -10.69
CA GLY A 468 -11.94 -1.72 -10.81
C GLY A 468 -11.89 -2.25 -12.25
N TRP A 469 -11.53 -3.53 -12.39
CA TRP A 469 -11.36 -4.21 -13.68
C TRP A 469 -12.61 -4.25 -14.56
N ARG A 470 -13.82 -4.14 -13.97
CA ARG A 470 -15.09 -4.08 -14.75
C ARG A 470 -15.13 -2.89 -15.71
N HIS A 471 -14.46 -1.79 -15.35
CA HIS A 471 -14.48 -0.54 -16.12
C HIS A 471 -13.56 -0.59 -17.35
N ARG A 472 -12.55 -1.47 -17.32
CA ARG A 472 -11.53 -1.55 -18.36
C ARG A 472 -12.11 -1.81 -19.74
N ILE A 473 -13.12 -2.68 -19.84
CA ILE A 473 -13.67 -3.08 -21.13
C ILE A 473 -14.41 -1.93 -21.83
N LEU A 474 -15.10 -1.06 -21.07
CA LEU A 474 -15.72 0.15 -21.62
C LEU A 474 -14.64 1.12 -22.11
N TYR A 475 -13.62 1.38 -21.28
CA TYR A 475 -12.52 2.27 -21.64
C TYR A 475 -11.77 1.77 -22.88
N ASN A 476 -11.44 0.47 -22.94
CA ASN A 476 -10.77 -0.12 -24.09
C ASN A 476 -11.62 -0.04 -25.36
N ALA A 477 -12.94 -0.26 -25.26
CA ALA A 477 -13.84 -0.14 -26.40
C ALA A 477 -13.90 1.28 -26.95
N VAL A 478 -13.96 2.30 -26.07
CA VAL A 478 -13.90 3.71 -26.50
C VAL A 478 -12.51 4.05 -27.06
N SER A 479 -11.43 3.56 -26.45
CA SER A 479 -10.05 3.82 -26.89
C SER A 479 -9.72 3.17 -28.23
N ALA A 480 -10.38 2.05 -28.58
CA ALA A 480 -10.19 1.35 -29.84
C ALA A 480 -11.18 1.81 -30.92
N ALA A 481 -12.23 2.55 -30.56
CA ALA A 481 -13.22 3.02 -31.51
C ALA A 481 -12.65 4.20 -32.33
N PRO A 482 -12.75 4.17 -33.68
CA PRO A 482 -12.29 5.28 -34.52
C PRO A 482 -13.17 6.53 -34.38
N GLU A 483 -14.43 6.36 -33.99
CA GLU A 483 -15.39 7.45 -33.79
C GLU A 483 -16.05 7.36 -32.41
N PRO A 484 -16.47 8.49 -31.82
CA PRO A 484 -17.23 8.51 -30.58
C PRO A 484 -18.52 7.68 -30.68
N MET A 485 -18.86 7.00 -29.59
CA MET A 485 -20.03 6.12 -29.52
C MET A 485 -21.09 6.64 -28.56
N THR A 486 -22.36 6.39 -28.84
CA THR A 486 -23.41 6.60 -27.83
C THR A 486 -23.25 5.59 -26.68
N PRO A 487 -23.70 5.89 -25.45
CA PRO A 487 -23.68 4.94 -24.35
C PRO A 487 -24.32 3.60 -24.71
N GLU A 488 -25.44 3.62 -25.43
CA GLU A 488 -26.15 2.44 -25.92
C GLU A 488 -25.28 1.58 -26.85
N ALA A 489 -24.66 2.21 -27.85
CA ALA A 489 -23.81 1.50 -28.80
C ALA A 489 -22.59 0.90 -28.08
N LEU A 490 -21.99 1.64 -27.14
CA LEU A 490 -20.88 1.19 -26.33
C LEU A 490 -21.26 -0.03 -25.47
N PHE A 491 -22.42 0.00 -24.81
CA PHE A 491 -22.86 -1.10 -23.95
C PHE A 491 -23.16 -2.37 -24.75
N THR A 492 -23.77 -2.22 -25.94
CA THR A 492 -24.00 -3.32 -26.87
C THR A 492 -22.68 -3.90 -27.37
N ALA A 493 -21.72 -3.07 -27.79
CA ALA A 493 -20.43 -3.52 -28.29
C ALA A 493 -19.63 -4.31 -27.25
N VAL A 494 -19.72 -3.93 -25.98
CA VAL A 494 -19.04 -4.59 -24.86
C VAL A 494 -19.81 -5.83 -24.35
N GLY A 495 -21.11 -5.90 -24.60
CA GLY A 495 -22.00 -6.90 -24.02
C GLY A 495 -22.18 -6.70 -22.51
N ILE A 496 -22.49 -5.47 -22.08
CA ILE A 496 -22.83 -5.12 -20.69
C ILE A 496 -24.28 -4.63 -20.59
N GLY A 497 -25.00 -5.03 -19.53
CA GLY A 497 -26.37 -4.58 -19.31
C GLY A 497 -26.44 -3.08 -19.01
N ARG A 498 -27.52 -2.41 -19.45
CA ARG A 498 -27.69 -0.94 -19.35
C ARG A 498 -27.38 -0.38 -17.96
N THR A 499 -27.97 -0.94 -16.90
CA THR A 499 -27.77 -0.43 -15.52
C THR A 499 -26.30 -0.48 -15.12
N SER A 500 -25.64 -1.63 -15.31
CA SER A 500 -24.23 -1.79 -15.00
C SER A 500 -23.31 -0.96 -15.90
N GLY A 501 -23.71 -0.76 -17.17
CA GLY A 501 -23.02 0.10 -18.12
C GLY A 501 -23.03 1.56 -17.67
N TYR A 502 -24.17 2.10 -17.26
CA TYR A 502 -24.26 3.47 -16.77
C TYR A 502 -23.52 3.67 -15.45
N GLU A 503 -23.59 2.73 -14.51
CA GLU A 503 -22.77 2.79 -13.29
C GLU A 503 -21.28 2.87 -13.63
N ALA A 504 -20.82 1.98 -14.53
CA ALA A 504 -19.43 1.95 -14.95
C ALA A 504 -19.01 3.24 -15.70
N LEU A 505 -19.89 3.79 -16.54
CA LEU A 505 -19.65 5.04 -17.24
C LEU A 505 -19.55 6.22 -16.28
N VAL A 506 -20.42 6.28 -15.26
CA VAL A 506 -20.34 7.32 -14.21
C VAL A 506 -19.01 7.23 -13.46
N ASP A 507 -18.60 6.03 -13.04
CA ASP A 507 -17.33 5.82 -12.34
C ASP A 507 -16.12 6.25 -13.21
N LEU A 508 -16.12 5.92 -14.50
CA LEU A 508 -15.07 6.32 -15.45
C LEU A 508 -15.04 7.84 -15.70
N ARG A 509 -16.20 8.49 -15.72
CA ARG A 509 -16.30 9.97 -15.82
C ARG A 509 -15.81 10.66 -14.56
N ILE A 510 -16.15 10.15 -13.39
CA ILE A 510 -15.65 10.66 -12.10
C ILE A 510 -14.13 10.52 -12.04
N ALA A 511 -13.58 9.42 -12.58
CA ALA A 511 -12.13 9.22 -12.68
C ALA A 511 -11.46 10.14 -13.72
N GLY A 512 -12.24 10.78 -14.62
CA GLY A 512 -11.76 11.62 -15.71
C GLY A 512 -11.27 10.87 -16.95
N LEU A 513 -11.39 9.53 -16.97
CA LEU A 513 -10.93 8.68 -18.08
C LEU A 513 -11.84 8.76 -19.31
N LEU A 514 -13.14 9.00 -19.09
CA LEU A 514 -14.12 9.17 -20.15
C LEU A 514 -14.90 10.48 -19.95
N THR A 515 -15.34 11.09 -21.04
CA THR A 515 -16.25 12.23 -21.04
C THR A 515 -17.50 11.89 -21.85
N VAL A 516 -18.56 12.64 -21.60
CA VAL A 516 -19.80 12.54 -22.37
C VAL A 516 -20.18 13.94 -22.83
N GLU A 517 -20.10 14.16 -24.14
CA GLU A 517 -20.42 15.43 -24.80
C GLU A 517 -21.40 15.14 -25.94
N ASN A 518 -22.48 15.93 -26.04
CA ASN A 518 -23.51 15.73 -27.07
C ASN A 518 -24.02 14.28 -27.18
N ALA A 519 -24.19 13.61 -26.04
CA ALA A 519 -24.56 12.19 -25.92
C ALA A 519 -23.58 11.18 -26.57
N GLN A 520 -22.35 11.61 -26.86
CA GLN A 520 -21.26 10.79 -27.34
C GLN A 520 -20.22 10.58 -26.23
N VAL A 521 -19.75 9.35 -26.08
CA VAL A 521 -18.70 8.96 -25.14
C VAL A 521 -17.35 9.07 -25.85
N SER A 522 -16.40 9.77 -25.23
CA SER A 522 -15.03 9.90 -25.73
C SER A 522 -14.00 9.78 -24.60
N ILE A 523 -12.71 9.70 -24.95
CA ILE A 523 -11.62 9.67 -23.99
C ILE A 523 -11.53 11.03 -23.27
N GLY A 524 -11.43 10.98 -21.95
CA GLY A 524 -11.33 12.17 -21.11
C GLY A 524 -9.89 12.70 -21.00
N PRO A 525 -9.70 13.83 -20.29
CA PRO A 525 -8.42 14.52 -20.19
C PRO A 525 -7.44 13.86 -19.20
N VAL A 526 -7.89 12.90 -18.40
CA VAL A 526 -7.06 12.16 -17.43
C VAL A 526 -6.68 10.84 -18.07
N ASP A 527 -5.40 10.46 -18.01
CA ASP A 527 -4.95 9.15 -18.46
C ASP A 527 -4.81 8.15 -17.29
N LEU A 528 -4.51 6.89 -17.61
CA LEU A 528 -4.33 5.84 -16.60
C LEU A 528 -3.08 6.09 -15.73
N ASP A 529 -2.06 6.75 -16.27
CA ASP A 529 -0.83 7.08 -15.55
C ASP A 529 -1.10 8.15 -14.48
N ASP A 530 -1.90 9.17 -14.76
CA ASP A 530 -2.33 10.19 -13.80
C ASP A 530 -3.00 9.56 -12.57
N ILE A 531 -3.86 8.57 -12.81
CA ILE A 531 -4.49 7.80 -11.74
C ILE A 531 -3.44 6.96 -11.01
N GLY A 532 -2.53 6.32 -11.74
CA GLY A 532 -1.39 5.62 -11.17
C GLY A 532 -0.56 6.47 -10.21
N HIS A 533 -0.22 7.69 -10.62
CA HIS A 533 0.53 8.65 -9.81
C HIS A 533 -0.27 9.13 -8.60
N ARG A 534 -1.52 9.56 -8.78
CA ARG A 534 -2.39 10.06 -7.69
C ARG A 534 -2.59 9.02 -6.59
N HIS A 535 -2.60 7.75 -6.94
CA HIS A 535 -2.78 6.64 -6.02
C HIS A 535 -1.47 5.93 -5.62
N GLY A 536 -0.31 6.44 -6.04
CA GLY A 536 1.00 5.89 -5.67
C GLY A 536 1.25 4.46 -6.14
N LEU A 537 0.70 4.07 -7.29
CA LEU A 537 0.72 2.68 -7.77
C LEU A 537 2.12 2.21 -8.18
N THR A 538 3.00 3.12 -8.62
CA THR A 538 4.40 2.81 -8.89
C THR A 538 5.10 2.25 -7.65
N GLY A 539 4.94 2.91 -6.49
CA GLY A 539 5.47 2.43 -5.21
C GLY A 539 4.80 1.12 -4.78
N ALA A 540 3.48 0.98 -4.98
CA ALA A 540 2.76 -0.25 -4.67
C ALA A 540 3.26 -1.46 -5.48
N ILE A 541 3.56 -1.27 -6.77
CA ILE A 541 4.15 -2.29 -7.64
C ILE A 541 5.55 -2.65 -7.16
N ARG A 542 6.43 -1.66 -6.90
CA ARG A 542 7.78 -1.89 -6.39
C ARG A 542 7.77 -2.68 -5.09
N ALA A 543 6.95 -2.26 -4.12
CA ALA A 543 6.81 -2.96 -2.84
C ALA A 543 6.35 -4.42 -3.04
N ARG A 544 5.43 -4.67 -3.97
CA ARG A 544 5.00 -6.04 -4.30
C ARG A 544 6.14 -6.85 -4.95
N ILE A 545 6.91 -6.26 -5.87
CA ILE A 545 8.08 -6.91 -6.49
C ILE A 545 9.12 -7.28 -5.43
N VAL A 546 9.48 -6.35 -4.54
CA VAL A 546 10.44 -6.59 -3.45
C VAL A 546 9.96 -7.72 -2.54
N ARG A 547 8.68 -7.70 -2.14
CA ARG A 547 8.07 -8.80 -1.38
C ARG A 547 8.17 -10.13 -2.12
N HIS A 548 7.80 -10.19 -3.40
CA HIS A 548 7.87 -11.43 -4.16
C HIS A 548 9.30 -11.94 -4.36
N ARG A 549 10.30 -11.05 -4.43
CA ARG A 549 11.72 -11.45 -4.45
C ARG A 549 12.12 -12.06 -3.12
N ALA A 550 11.83 -11.40 -2.00
CA ALA A 550 12.10 -11.91 -0.67
C ALA A 550 11.43 -13.26 -0.39
N GLU A 551 10.14 -13.41 -0.70
CA GLU A 551 9.42 -14.68 -0.55
C GLU A 551 10.04 -15.81 -1.38
N ARG A 552 10.59 -15.50 -2.58
CA ARG A 552 11.30 -16.49 -3.40
C ARG A 552 12.62 -16.91 -2.79
N ILE A 553 13.37 -15.99 -2.17
CA ILE A 553 14.62 -16.32 -1.48
C ILE A 553 14.31 -17.29 -0.33
N VAL A 554 13.34 -16.94 0.53
CA VAL A 554 12.90 -17.79 1.65
C VAL A 554 12.46 -19.17 1.16
N TRP A 555 11.72 -19.24 0.05
CA TRP A 555 11.32 -20.51 -0.56
C TRP A 555 12.52 -21.35 -1.04
N ARG A 556 13.51 -20.71 -1.67
CA ARG A 556 14.73 -21.40 -2.14
C ARG A 556 15.56 -21.93 -0.99
N GLU A 557 15.74 -21.15 0.07
CA GLU A 557 16.42 -21.59 1.29
C GLU A 557 15.71 -22.79 1.92
N TRP A 558 14.39 -22.74 1.99
CA TRP A 558 13.59 -23.86 2.49
C TRP A 558 13.74 -25.12 1.63
N LEU A 559 13.76 -24.99 0.30
CA LEU A 559 13.99 -26.11 -0.61
C LEU A 559 15.38 -26.72 -0.41
N ALA A 560 16.42 -25.88 -0.34
CA ALA A 560 17.80 -26.33 -0.15
C ALA A 560 17.96 -27.10 1.17
N ALA A 561 17.44 -26.57 2.28
CA ALA A 561 17.47 -27.24 3.58
C ALA A 561 16.75 -28.60 3.56
N ARG A 562 15.68 -28.74 2.77
CA ARG A 562 14.94 -29.99 2.63
C ARG A 562 15.64 -31.00 1.73
N GLU A 563 16.39 -30.54 0.74
CA GLU A 563 17.22 -31.38 -0.13
C GLU A 563 18.45 -31.91 0.62
N GLU A 564 19.10 -31.05 1.41
CA GLU A 564 20.17 -31.44 2.33
C GLU A 564 19.68 -32.50 3.33
N ALA A 565 18.51 -32.30 3.96
CA ALA A 565 17.93 -33.28 4.88
C ALA A 565 17.51 -34.61 4.23
N ARG A 566 17.36 -34.67 2.90
CA ARG A 566 17.07 -35.90 2.14
C ARG A 566 18.31 -36.62 1.65
N THR A 567 19.44 -35.92 1.59
CA THR A 567 20.72 -36.48 1.17
C THR A 567 21.27 -37.29 2.35
N PRO A 568 21.43 -38.63 2.24
CA PRO A 568 22.01 -39.40 3.32
C PRO A 568 23.44 -38.89 3.59
N PRO A 569 23.90 -38.86 4.85
CA PRO A 569 25.28 -38.53 5.15
C PRO A 569 26.20 -39.47 4.36
N GLU A 570 27.33 -38.95 3.86
CA GLU A 570 28.32 -39.79 3.19
C GLU A 570 28.65 -41.00 4.08
N PRO A 571 28.61 -42.23 3.54
CA PRO A 571 28.94 -43.40 4.33
C PRO A 571 30.38 -43.26 4.82
N ASP A 572 30.57 -43.51 6.11
CA ASP A 572 31.89 -43.46 6.72
C ASP A 572 32.86 -44.36 5.94
N LEU A 573 33.87 -43.75 5.31
CA LEU A 573 34.89 -44.46 4.52
C LEU A 573 35.66 -45.49 5.38
N ALA A 574 35.59 -45.39 6.72
CA ALA A 574 36.12 -46.38 7.65
C ALA A 574 35.37 -47.74 7.60
N LEU A 575 34.17 -47.80 7.02
CA LEU A 575 33.41 -49.05 6.84
C LEU A 575 33.87 -49.86 5.62
N PHE A 576 34.70 -49.28 4.75
CA PHE A 576 35.21 -49.92 3.52
C PHE A 576 36.70 -50.25 3.58
N THR A 577 37.40 -49.94 4.68
CA THR A 577 38.77 -50.42 4.90
C THR A 577 38.73 -51.89 5.33
N VAL A 578 38.97 -52.79 4.39
CA VAL A 578 39.27 -54.19 4.69
C VAL A 578 40.58 -54.22 5.50
N PRO A 579 40.61 -54.79 6.72
CA PRO A 579 41.87 -55.03 7.42
C PRO A 579 42.72 -55.93 6.52
N GLY A 580 43.87 -55.43 6.07
CA GLY A 580 44.82 -56.26 5.33
C GLY A 580 45.27 -57.41 6.22
N ASP A 581 45.08 -58.64 5.73
CA ASP A 581 45.59 -59.87 6.34
C ASP A 581 47.12 -59.75 6.55
N HIS A 582 47.55 -60.08 7.77
CA HIS A 582 48.95 -60.26 8.15
C HIS A 582 49.40 -61.71 7.96
#